data_AF-A0A935ZMJ5-F1
#
_entry.id   AF-A0A935ZMJ5-F1
#
_cell.length_a   1.000
_cell.length_b   1.000
_cell.length_c   1.000
_cell.angle_alpha   90.00
_cell.angle_beta   90.00
_cell.angle_gamma   90.00
#
_symmetry.space_group_name_H-M   'P 1'
#
loop_
_entity.id
_entity.type
_entity.pdbx_description
1 polymer ?
#
loop_
_entity_poly.entity_id
_entity_poly.type
_entity_poly.pdbx_seq_one_letter_code
_entity_poly.pdbx_strand_id
1 'polypeptide(L)'
;MSGLKQTILGMVGFFILLMVVFWFEPTRTTQIGYDGVAMQVTDSVERIADRTAGNTVPPALPLTKSGDLAVDAYKNVQVLGHLSTGEFVGMMNSITAWVSPEQGCAYCHVDGDLASDALYTKVVSRRMLQMTMHINEDLQSHVKQTGVTCWTCHRGQPVPRYIWHEQPQEELLTASLGYDAQQNRFNADNATALPRTVFEEFLLGDTNIRVQTDQALPGENHSSIKQTEWTYSLMMHFSRSLGVNCTYCHNSRAWENWDESPAARSTAWHGIRMVRHLNNEWLGPLASVFPPNRLGPNGDGPKLNCATCHQGAFKPLLGQSMLPDFPPLARAMPQPQRTAPAAGAAGAP
;
A
#
# COMPACT_ATOMS: atom_id res chain seq x y z
N MET A 1 -52.46 17.51 -32.98
CA MET A 1 -51.22 16.87 -33.50
C MET A 1 -49.91 17.35 -32.84
N SER A 2 -49.93 18.34 -31.93
CA SER A 2 -48.70 18.89 -31.32
C SER A 2 -48.19 18.11 -30.09
N GLY A 3 -49.08 17.63 -29.21
CA GLY A 3 -48.69 16.93 -27.97
C GLY A 3 -47.97 15.60 -28.21
N LEU A 4 -48.52 14.73 -29.07
CA LEU A 4 -47.90 13.43 -29.37
C LEU A 4 -46.49 13.55 -29.98
N LYS A 5 -46.27 14.56 -30.84
CA LYS A 5 -44.95 14.82 -31.44
C LYS A 5 -43.94 15.29 -30.39
N GLN A 6 -44.35 16.13 -29.44
CA GLN A 6 -43.47 16.59 -28.35
C GLN A 6 -43.11 15.44 -27.39
N THR A 7 -44.07 14.56 -27.06
CA THR A 7 -43.79 13.38 -26.22
C THR A 7 -42.85 12.39 -26.91
N ILE A 8 -43.02 12.15 -28.22
CA ILE A 8 -42.12 11.30 -29.00
C ILE A 8 -40.71 11.90 -29.06
N LEU A 9 -40.59 13.22 -29.30
CA LEU A 9 -39.28 13.89 -29.32
C LEU A 9 -38.59 13.80 -27.96
N GLY A 10 -39.33 13.98 -26.86
CA GLY A 10 -38.81 13.86 -25.50
C GLY A 10 -38.33 12.44 -25.19
N MET A 11 -39.08 11.42 -25.58
CA MET A 11 -38.67 10.01 -25.42
C MET A 11 -37.44 9.67 -26.26
N VAL A 12 -37.38 10.12 -27.53
CA VAL A 12 -36.22 9.90 -28.39
C VAL A 12 -34.98 10.62 -27.84
N GLY A 13 -35.11 11.86 -27.36
CA GLY A 13 -34.03 12.58 -26.70
C GLY A 13 -33.52 11.88 -25.45
N PHE A 14 -34.42 11.33 -24.62
CA PHE A 14 -34.06 10.54 -23.45
C PHE A 14 -33.35 9.22 -23.82
N PHE A 15 -33.83 8.51 -24.85
CA PHE A 15 -33.18 7.28 -25.33
C PHE A 15 -31.81 7.54 -25.97
N ILE A 16 -31.63 8.65 -26.68
CA ILE A 16 -30.33 9.06 -27.22
C ILE A 16 -29.38 9.42 -26.07
N LEU A 17 -29.86 10.16 -25.06
CA LEU A 17 -29.06 10.47 -23.88
C LEU A 17 -28.63 9.19 -23.15
N LEU A 18 -29.54 8.23 -22.98
CA LEU A 18 -29.21 6.92 -22.41
C LEU A 18 -28.19 6.18 -23.29
N MET A 19 -28.34 6.15 -24.61
CA MET A 19 -27.37 5.49 -25.49
C MET A 19 -25.98 6.15 -25.50
N VAL A 20 -25.92 7.48 -25.32
CA VAL A 20 -24.65 8.22 -25.20
C VAL A 20 -24.00 7.98 -23.82
N VAL A 21 -24.80 7.86 -22.75
CA VAL A 21 -24.33 7.52 -21.41
C VAL A 21 -23.93 6.04 -21.29
N PHE A 22 -24.58 5.14 -22.04
CA PHE A 22 -24.28 3.70 -22.11
C PHE A 22 -23.51 3.32 -23.37
N TRP A 23 -22.75 4.26 -23.95
CA TRP A 23 -21.93 3.98 -25.12
C TRP A 23 -20.97 2.82 -24.79
N PHE A 24 -20.79 1.88 -25.71
CA PHE A 24 -19.97 0.69 -25.49
C PHE A 24 -18.53 1.11 -25.15
N GLU A 25 -18.17 1.09 -23.87
CA GLU A 25 -16.79 1.21 -23.44
C GLU A 25 -16.03 0.00 -24.01
N PRO A 26 -14.98 0.20 -24.83
CA PRO A 26 -14.17 -0.90 -25.28
C PRO A 26 -13.52 -1.57 -24.06
N THR A 27 -13.75 -2.87 -23.90
CA THR A 27 -13.17 -3.66 -22.80
C THR A 27 -12.11 -4.61 -23.30
N ARG A 28 -11.14 -4.92 -22.44
CA ARG A 28 -10.23 -6.05 -22.60
C ARG A 28 -10.51 -7.08 -21.53
N THR A 29 -10.51 -8.34 -21.93
CA THR A 29 -10.71 -9.47 -21.04
C THR A 29 -9.48 -10.35 -21.06
N THR A 30 -8.98 -10.69 -19.87
CA THR A 30 -7.91 -11.66 -19.68
C THR A 30 -8.49 -12.87 -18.98
N GLN A 31 -8.36 -14.04 -19.61
CA GLN A 31 -8.76 -15.31 -19.04
C GLN A 31 -7.74 -15.74 -17.96
N ILE A 32 -8.25 -16.24 -16.83
CA ILE A 32 -7.45 -16.71 -15.68
C ILE A 32 -7.56 -18.23 -15.52
N GLY A 33 -8.78 -18.77 -15.58
CA GLY A 33 -9.05 -20.20 -15.40
C GLY A 33 -9.29 -20.97 -16.69
N TYR A 34 -9.67 -22.24 -16.56
CA TYR A 34 -9.99 -23.12 -17.68
C TYR A 34 -11.18 -22.61 -18.51
N ASP A 35 -11.25 -23.03 -19.78
CA ASP A 35 -12.33 -22.63 -20.69
C ASP A 35 -13.70 -23.00 -20.12
N GLY A 36 -14.66 -22.08 -20.22
CA GLY A 36 -16.04 -22.30 -19.78
C GLY A 36 -16.30 -22.13 -18.28
N VAL A 37 -15.28 -21.93 -17.44
CA VAL A 37 -15.48 -21.68 -15.99
C VAL A 37 -15.66 -20.20 -15.65
N ALA A 38 -15.62 -19.32 -16.65
CA ALA A 38 -15.82 -17.86 -16.54
C ALA A 38 -14.88 -17.14 -15.56
N MET A 39 -13.73 -17.74 -15.22
CA MET A 39 -12.67 -17.08 -14.46
C MET A 39 -11.87 -16.17 -15.40
N GLN A 40 -12.25 -14.89 -15.43
CA GLN A 40 -11.64 -13.87 -16.27
C GLN A 40 -11.71 -12.49 -15.59
N VAL A 41 -10.73 -11.64 -15.89
CA VAL A 41 -10.73 -10.24 -15.47
C VAL A 41 -11.02 -9.37 -16.69
N THR A 42 -12.10 -8.60 -16.63
CA THR A 42 -12.51 -7.66 -17.67
C THR A 42 -12.33 -6.24 -17.17
N ASP A 43 -11.71 -5.41 -18.01
CA ASP A 43 -11.37 -4.02 -17.70
C ASP A 43 -11.65 -3.11 -18.89
N SER A 44 -12.04 -1.85 -18.67
CA SER A 44 -12.22 -0.87 -19.76
C SER A 44 -10.86 -0.37 -20.23
N VAL A 45 -10.74 -0.06 -21.53
CA VAL A 45 -9.48 0.44 -22.10
C VAL A 45 -9.07 1.76 -21.46
N GLU A 46 -10.04 2.61 -21.10
CA GLU A 46 -9.79 3.86 -20.37
C GLU A 46 -9.20 3.60 -18.99
N ARG A 47 -9.81 2.71 -18.18
CA ARG A 47 -9.29 2.41 -16.84
C ARG A 47 -7.90 1.75 -16.89
N ILE A 48 -7.59 0.98 -17.93
CA ILE A 48 -6.24 0.47 -18.18
C ILE A 48 -5.27 1.63 -18.47
N ALA A 49 -5.66 2.60 -19.29
CA ALA A 49 -4.85 3.76 -19.63
C ALA A 49 -4.57 4.63 -18.39
N ASP A 50 -5.59 4.94 -17.59
CA ASP A 50 -5.47 5.71 -16.36
C ASP A 50 -4.55 5.02 -15.34
N ARG A 51 -4.75 3.70 -15.15
CA ARG A 51 -3.89 2.91 -14.27
C ARG A 51 -2.45 2.93 -14.74
N THR A 52 -2.22 2.89 -16.06
CA THR A 52 -0.87 2.96 -16.65
C THR A 52 -0.24 4.33 -16.41
N ALA A 53 -0.97 5.41 -16.66
CA ALA A 53 -0.51 6.78 -16.42
C ALA A 53 -0.17 7.03 -14.94
N GLY A 54 -0.98 6.49 -14.01
CA GLY A 54 -0.77 6.59 -12.57
C GLY A 54 0.32 5.68 -11.99
N ASN A 55 0.90 4.77 -12.79
CA ASN A 55 1.89 3.78 -12.33
C ASN A 55 3.23 3.90 -13.08
N THR A 56 3.63 5.14 -13.38
CA THR A 56 4.95 5.43 -13.97
C THR A 56 6.07 5.41 -12.92
N VAL A 57 7.24 4.97 -13.37
CA VAL A 57 8.47 4.94 -12.57
C VAL A 57 9.27 6.21 -12.89
N PRO A 58 9.70 7.00 -11.89
CA PRO A 58 10.54 8.16 -12.13
C PRO A 58 11.94 7.71 -12.61
N PRO A 59 12.65 8.53 -13.41
CA PRO A 59 14.00 8.20 -13.82
C PRO A 59 14.92 8.03 -12.60
N ALA A 60 15.76 7.00 -12.62
CA ALA A 60 16.70 6.74 -11.54
C ALA A 60 17.82 7.79 -11.52
N LEU A 61 18.15 8.29 -10.33
CA LEU A 61 19.32 9.13 -10.12
C LEU A 61 20.56 8.24 -9.88
N PRO A 62 21.72 8.56 -10.44
CA PRO A 62 22.90 7.71 -10.35
C PRO A 62 23.47 7.63 -8.92
N LEU A 63 23.85 6.42 -8.50
CA LEU A 63 24.60 6.16 -7.28
C LEU A 63 26.09 6.00 -7.63
N THR A 64 26.86 7.10 -7.58
CA THR A 64 28.27 7.10 -7.93
C THR A 64 29.13 6.66 -6.74
N LYS A 65 29.89 5.57 -6.90
CA LYS A 65 30.90 5.14 -5.92
C LYS A 65 32.09 6.09 -5.90
N SER A 66 32.12 6.98 -4.93
CA SER A 66 33.23 7.92 -4.70
C SER A 66 33.33 8.35 -3.23
N GLY A 67 34.56 8.70 -2.81
CA GLY A 67 34.92 9.17 -1.48
C GLY A 67 34.90 8.07 -0.40
N ASP A 68 35.10 8.49 0.85
CA ASP A 68 35.10 7.61 2.01
C ASP A 68 33.72 7.01 2.30
N LEU A 69 33.65 6.07 3.25
CA LEU A 69 32.37 5.57 3.72
C LEU A 69 31.59 6.65 4.47
N ALA A 70 30.27 6.61 4.35
CA ALA A 70 29.37 7.57 4.98
C ALA A 70 29.48 7.58 6.51
N VAL A 71 29.80 6.43 7.13
CA VAL A 71 30.03 6.36 8.58
C VAL A 71 31.25 7.14 9.04
N ASP A 72 32.28 7.23 8.19
CA ASP A 72 33.53 7.96 8.46
C ASP A 72 33.37 9.44 8.15
N ALA A 73 32.71 9.77 7.04
CA ALA A 73 32.54 11.14 6.58
C ALA A 73 31.45 11.94 7.34
N TYR A 74 30.41 11.28 7.87
CA TYR A 74 29.26 11.95 8.49
C TYR A 74 29.05 11.53 9.95
N LYS A 75 28.51 12.46 10.76
CA LYS A 75 28.45 12.34 12.23
C LYS A 75 27.47 11.29 12.77
N ASN A 76 26.24 11.22 12.24
CA ASN A 76 25.12 10.43 12.81
C ASN A 76 24.45 9.51 11.76
N VAL A 77 25.26 8.67 11.09
CA VAL A 77 24.75 7.67 10.13
C VAL A 77 24.58 6.33 10.84
N GLN A 78 23.35 5.80 10.86
CA GLN A 78 22.98 4.60 11.61
C GLN A 78 22.50 3.43 10.72
N VAL A 79 22.20 3.69 9.43
CA VAL A 79 21.63 2.70 8.50
C VAL A 79 22.42 2.61 7.20
N LEU A 80 22.85 3.74 6.65
CA LEU A 80 23.55 3.80 5.36
C LEU A 80 25.06 4.00 5.48
N GLY A 81 25.67 3.58 6.60
CA GLY A 81 27.09 3.83 6.89
C GLY A 81 28.05 3.13 5.94
N HIS A 82 27.59 2.06 5.28
CA HIS A 82 28.36 1.24 4.33
C HIS A 82 28.42 1.84 2.91
N LEU A 83 27.66 2.90 2.63
CA LEU A 83 27.71 3.58 1.33
C LEU A 83 28.91 4.51 1.27
N SER A 84 29.49 4.67 0.07
CA SER A 84 30.42 5.77 -0.16
C SER A 84 29.69 7.12 -0.05
N THR A 85 30.41 8.21 0.20
CA THR A 85 29.80 9.56 0.26
C THR A 85 29.02 9.92 -1.02
N GLY A 86 29.54 9.56 -2.20
CA GLY A 86 28.82 9.75 -3.48
C GLY A 86 27.51 8.95 -3.58
N GLU A 87 27.53 7.67 -3.20
CA GLU A 87 26.33 6.83 -3.15
C GLU A 87 25.32 7.37 -2.13
N PHE A 88 25.79 7.81 -0.96
CA PHE A 88 24.96 8.37 0.09
C PHE A 88 24.23 9.64 -0.38
N VAL A 89 24.92 10.56 -1.05
CA VAL A 89 24.29 11.78 -1.60
C VAL A 89 23.29 11.43 -2.69
N GLY A 90 23.64 10.53 -3.62
CA GLY A 90 22.71 10.05 -4.64
C GLY A 90 21.44 9.43 -4.04
N MET A 91 21.60 8.67 -2.95
CA MET A 91 20.49 8.07 -2.22
C MET A 91 19.59 9.12 -1.55
N MET A 92 20.17 10.15 -0.92
CA MET A 92 19.40 11.25 -0.30
C MET A 92 18.62 12.06 -1.35
N ASN A 93 19.20 12.29 -2.54
CA ASN A 93 18.51 12.96 -3.64
C ASN A 93 17.32 12.13 -4.14
N SER A 94 17.49 10.81 -4.27
CA SER A 94 16.40 9.90 -4.66
C SER A 94 15.27 9.88 -3.63
N ILE A 95 15.60 9.77 -2.33
CA ILE A 95 14.60 9.83 -1.26
C ILE A 95 13.84 11.16 -1.28
N THR A 96 14.55 12.28 -1.48
CA THR A 96 13.93 13.61 -1.60
C THR A 96 12.94 13.65 -2.76
N ALA A 97 13.34 13.18 -3.95
CA ALA A 97 12.47 13.12 -5.12
C ALA A 97 11.24 12.23 -4.90
N TRP A 98 11.37 11.16 -4.10
CA TRP A 98 10.28 10.21 -3.90
C TRP A 98 9.30 10.57 -2.79
N VAL A 99 9.75 11.31 -1.78
CA VAL A 99 8.98 11.57 -0.56
C VAL A 99 8.57 13.03 -0.46
N SER A 100 9.49 13.97 -0.64
CA SER A 100 9.25 15.40 -0.36
C SER A 100 9.90 16.31 -1.42
N PRO A 101 9.58 16.14 -2.71
CA PRO A 101 10.20 16.89 -3.79
C PRO A 101 9.93 18.40 -3.68
N GLU A 102 8.77 18.79 -3.13
CA GLU A 102 8.41 20.20 -2.95
C GLU A 102 9.13 20.85 -1.77
N GLN A 103 9.30 20.13 -0.66
CA GLN A 103 9.93 20.64 0.56
C GLN A 103 11.46 20.49 0.56
N GLY A 104 11.98 19.61 -0.30
CA GLY A 104 13.42 19.34 -0.42
C GLY A 104 14.01 18.71 0.85
N CYS A 105 15.33 18.89 1.03
CA CYS A 105 16.09 18.32 2.13
C CYS A 105 15.60 18.78 3.51
N ALA A 106 15.08 20.01 3.60
CA ALA A 106 14.59 20.61 4.83
C ALA A 106 13.35 19.91 5.42
N TYR A 107 12.71 19.02 4.65
CA TYR A 107 11.62 18.20 5.18
C TYR A 107 12.09 17.27 6.30
N CYS A 108 13.29 16.69 6.15
CA CYS A 108 13.87 15.72 7.09
C CYS A 108 15.08 16.23 7.85
N HIS A 109 15.64 17.38 7.50
CA HIS A 109 16.86 17.89 8.12
C HIS A 109 16.68 19.28 8.72
N VAL A 110 17.36 19.51 9.84
CA VAL A 110 17.49 20.85 10.44
C VAL A 110 18.47 21.66 9.60
N ASP A 111 18.13 22.90 9.29
CA ASP A 111 19.01 23.79 8.55
C ASP A 111 20.32 24.02 9.34
N GLY A 112 21.45 23.97 8.64
CA GLY A 112 22.79 24.03 9.25
C GLY A 112 23.22 22.81 10.08
N ASP A 113 22.33 21.84 10.37
CA ASP A 113 22.66 20.61 11.10
C ASP A 113 21.97 19.37 10.52
N LEU A 114 22.59 18.79 9.50
CA LEU A 114 22.13 17.56 8.87
C LEU A 114 22.23 16.33 9.79
N ALA A 115 23.02 16.39 10.87
CA ALA A 115 23.24 15.26 11.78
C ALA A 115 22.18 15.16 12.89
N SER A 116 21.55 16.28 13.25
CA SER A 116 20.48 16.37 14.26
C SER A 116 19.28 15.48 13.93
N ASP A 117 18.71 14.84 14.96
CA ASP A 117 17.47 14.06 14.91
C ASP A 117 16.28 14.83 15.50
N ALA A 118 16.38 16.16 15.61
CA ALA A 118 15.34 16.99 16.23
C ALA A 118 14.01 17.00 15.45
N LEU A 119 14.04 16.76 14.14
CA LEU A 119 12.81 16.65 13.34
C LEU A 119 12.29 15.21 13.34
N TYR A 120 11.02 15.04 13.70
CA TYR A 120 10.35 13.74 13.73
C TYR A 120 10.44 13.00 12.39
N THR A 121 10.40 13.75 11.28
CA THR A 121 10.50 13.23 9.91
C THR A 121 11.80 12.48 9.67
N LYS A 122 12.90 12.88 10.30
CA LYS A 122 14.18 12.14 10.20
C LYS A 122 14.14 10.81 10.94
N VAL A 123 13.57 10.81 12.14
CA VAL A 123 13.41 9.60 12.97
C VAL A 123 12.52 8.60 12.23
N VAL A 124 11.40 9.06 11.67
CA VAL A 124 10.51 8.23 10.82
C VAL A 124 11.24 7.77 9.55
N SER A 125 11.95 8.65 8.85
CA SER A 125 12.69 8.28 7.62
C SER A 125 13.72 7.19 7.86
N ARG A 126 14.43 7.23 8.99
CA ARG A 126 15.37 6.18 9.38
C ARG A 126 14.67 4.83 9.56
N ARG A 127 13.51 4.83 10.22
CA ARG A 127 12.71 3.62 10.40
C ARG A 127 12.15 3.11 9.07
N MET A 128 11.73 3.99 8.16
CA MET A 128 11.25 3.61 6.83
C MET A 128 12.35 3.02 5.94
N LEU A 129 13.59 3.49 6.05
CA LEU A 129 14.73 2.86 5.36
C LEU A 129 14.94 1.41 5.80
N GLN A 130 14.95 1.17 7.12
CA GLN A 130 15.04 -0.16 7.69
C GLN A 130 13.85 -1.04 7.27
N MET A 131 12.63 -0.48 7.27
CA MET A 131 11.42 -1.19 6.86
C MET A 131 11.50 -1.60 5.39
N THR A 132 11.98 -0.70 4.52
CA THR A 132 12.14 -0.96 3.07
C THR A 132 13.10 -2.12 2.84
N MET A 133 14.26 -2.10 3.51
CA MET A 133 15.24 -3.18 3.44
C MET A 133 14.67 -4.52 3.93
N HIS A 134 13.95 -4.49 5.06
CA HIS A 134 13.28 -5.67 5.62
C HIS A 134 12.23 -6.25 4.67
N ILE A 135 11.41 -5.41 4.03
CA ILE A 135 10.43 -5.87 3.04
C ILE A 135 11.12 -6.58 1.87
N ASN A 136 12.21 -6.00 1.37
CA ASN A 136 12.91 -6.51 0.19
C ASN A 136 13.71 -7.80 0.46
N GLU A 137 14.22 -7.96 1.68
CA GLU A 137 15.02 -9.12 2.08
C GLU A 137 14.13 -10.26 2.61
N ASP A 138 13.28 -9.98 3.59
CA ASP A 138 12.62 -11.01 4.40
C ASP A 138 11.22 -11.37 3.89
N LEU A 139 10.55 -10.47 3.15
CA LEU A 139 9.15 -10.63 2.74
C LEU A 139 9.01 -11.01 1.25
N GLN A 140 10.03 -11.67 0.69
CA GLN A 140 10.06 -12.13 -0.71
C GLN A 140 8.98 -13.17 -1.04
N SER A 141 8.37 -13.80 -0.03
CA SER A 141 7.17 -14.64 -0.22
C SER A 141 6.04 -13.86 -0.90
N HIS A 142 5.96 -12.55 -0.67
CA HIS A 142 5.02 -11.63 -1.31
C HIS A 142 5.69 -10.76 -2.40
N VAL A 143 6.69 -9.93 -2.06
CA VAL A 143 7.24 -8.90 -2.98
C VAL A 143 8.17 -9.45 -4.07
N LYS A 144 8.62 -10.71 -3.94
CA LYS A 144 9.56 -11.37 -4.84
C LYS A 144 10.81 -10.50 -5.08
N GLN A 145 11.43 -10.62 -6.25
CA GLN A 145 12.58 -9.81 -6.65
C GLN A 145 12.19 -8.41 -7.15
N THR A 146 10.89 -8.09 -7.26
CA THR A 146 10.44 -6.75 -7.66
C THR A 146 10.76 -5.74 -6.57
N GLY A 147 10.54 -6.11 -5.30
CA GLY A 147 10.79 -5.26 -4.15
C GLY A 147 9.94 -3.98 -4.11
N VAL A 148 10.29 -3.11 -3.17
CA VAL A 148 9.66 -1.81 -2.93
C VAL A 148 10.73 -0.72 -2.73
N THR A 149 10.34 0.53 -2.99
CA THR A 149 11.11 1.73 -2.67
C THR A 149 10.20 2.74 -1.98
N CYS A 150 10.73 3.90 -1.58
CA CYS A 150 9.92 4.98 -1.03
C CYS A 150 8.82 5.42 -2.01
N TRP A 151 9.12 5.39 -3.33
CA TRP A 151 8.17 5.75 -4.38
C TRP A 151 6.94 4.85 -4.41
N THR A 152 7.08 3.57 -4.07
CA THR A 152 5.99 2.59 -4.08
C THR A 152 4.78 3.10 -3.28
N CYS A 153 5.02 3.75 -2.13
CA CYS A 153 3.98 4.30 -1.26
C CYS A 153 3.81 5.81 -1.43
N HIS A 154 4.91 6.58 -1.37
CA HIS A 154 4.85 8.03 -1.23
C HIS A 154 4.47 8.76 -2.50
N ARG A 155 4.88 8.28 -3.69
CA ARG A 155 4.55 8.89 -4.99
C ARG A 155 4.78 10.41 -5.03
N GLY A 156 5.86 10.89 -4.41
CA GLY A 156 6.23 12.31 -4.35
C GLY A 156 5.48 13.11 -3.30
N GLN A 157 4.76 12.44 -2.39
CA GLN A 157 4.00 13.06 -1.30
C GLN A 157 4.56 12.63 0.06
N PRO A 158 4.79 13.58 0.99
CA PRO A 158 5.36 13.22 2.28
C PRO A 158 4.45 12.33 3.12
N VAL A 159 3.14 12.47 2.91
CA VAL A 159 2.12 11.56 3.45
C VAL A 159 1.58 10.72 2.29
N PRO A 160 1.74 9.38 2.32
CA PRO A 160 1.18 8.52 1.30
C PRO A 160 -0.34 8.69 1.21
N ARG A 161 -0.89 8.67 -0.01
CA ARG A 161 -2.31 8.95 -0.27
C ARG A 161 -3.26 7.93 0.36
N TYR A 162 -2.88 6.65 0.37
CA TYR A 162 -3.73 5.54 0.80
C TYR A 162 -3.21 4.97 2.12
N ILE A 163 -3.41 5.73 3.19
CA ILE A 163 -3.17 5.30 4.57
C ILE A 163 -4.50 5.18 5.30
N TRP A 164 -4.49 4.56 6.47
CA TRP A 164 -5.67 4.48 7.33
C TRP A 164 -5.31 4.71 8.79
N HIS A 165 -6.32 5.11 9.56
CA HIS A 165 -6.29 5.26 11.00
C HIS A 165 -7.46 4.49 11.59
N GLU A 166 -7.31 4.06 12.84
CA GLU A 166 -8.37 3.42 13.59
C GLU A 166 -9.56 4.37 13.69
N GLN A 167 -10.72 3.87 13.29
CA GLN A 167 -11.95 4.64 13.42
C GLN A 167 -12.38 4.67 14.89
N PRO A 168 -12.90 5.80 15.39
CA PRO A 168 -13.51 5.81 16.70
C PRO A 168 -14.66 4.81 16.67
N GLN A 169 -14.77 4.00 17.73
CA GLN A 169 -15.99 3.23 17.91
C GLN A 169 -17.11 4.25 17.99
N GLU A 170 -18.06 4.22 17.04
CA GLU A 170 -19.13 5.22 16.99
C GLU A 170 -19.81 5.29 18.36
N GLU A 171 -19.52 6.34 19.14
CA GLU A 171 -20.27 6.67 20.33
C GLU A 171 -21.69 6.88 19.84
N LEU A 172 -22.57 5.90 20.10
CA LEU A 172 -23.97 5.99 20.58
C LEU A 172 -24.76 7.29 20.30
N LEU A 173 -24.47 8.01 19.21
CA LEU A 173 -24.94 9.38 18.96
C LEU A 173 -26.40 9.43 18.54
N THR A 174 -27.05 8.26 18.50
CA THR A 174 -28.48 8.15 18.64
C THR A 174 -28.79 6.83 19.34
N ALA A 175 -28.90 6.86 20.67
CA ALA A 175 -29.46 5.76 21.46
C ALA A 175 -30.86 5.30 20.98
N SER A 176 -31.48 6.02 20.04
CA SER A 176 -32.74 5.72 19.36
C SER A 176 -32.62 5.01 18.00
N LEU A 177 -31.44 4.89 17.37
CA LEU A 177 -31.27 4.24 16.04
C LEU A 177 -30.60 2.86 16.09
N GLY A 178 -30.17 2.41 17.27
CA GLY A 178 -29.51 1.12 17.45
C GLY A 178 -28.05 1.09 16.98
N TYR A 179 -27.34 0.01 17.34
CA TYR A 179 -25.96 -0.22 16.92
C TYR A 179 -25.93 -0.73 15.47
N ASP A 180 -25.40 0.07 14.55
CA ASP A 180 -25.34 -0.27 13.11
C ASP A 180 -24.27 -1.32 12.76
N ALA A 181 -23.54 -1.82 13.77
CA ALA A 181 -22.47 -2.80 13.64
C ALA A 181 -21.38 -2.39 12.64
N GLN A 182 -21.11 -1.08 12.53
CA GLN A 182 -20.10 -0.50 11.63
C GLN A 182 -20.39 -0.72 10.13
N GLN A 183 -21.65 -0.98 9.77
CA GLN A 183 -22.10 -1.21 8.39
C GLN A 183 -23.34 -0.37 8.03
N ASN A 184 -23.93 -0.59 6.86
CA ASN A 184 -25.11 0.15 6.34
C ASN A 184 -24.87 1.64 6.08
N ARG A 185 -23.61 2.04 5.87
CA ARG A 185 -23.20 3.37 5.42
C ARG A 185 -22.21 3.21 4.27
N PHE A 186 -22.04 4.27 3.47
CA PHE A 186 -21.05 4.26 2.40
C PHE A 186 -19.65 3.97 2.96
N ASN A 187 -19.10 2.84 2.54
CA ASN A 187 -17.74 2.44 2.84
C ASN A 187 -16.82 2.95 1.72
N ALA A 188 -15.96 3.93 2.01
CA ALA A 188 -15.07 4.53 1.03
C ALA A 188 -14.00 3.56 0.51
N ASP A 189 -13.64 2.50 1.27
CA ASP A 189 -12.59 1.55 0.91
C ASP A 189 -13.03 0.55 -0.16
N ASN A 190 -14.33 0.30 -0.29
CA ASN A 190 -14.86 -0.68 -1.25
C ASN A 190 -16.16 -0.25 -1.97
N ALA A 191 -16.66 0.95 -1.70
CA ALA A 191 -17.87 1.53 -2.29
C ALA A 191 -19.14 0.69 -2.07
N THR A 192 -19.26 0.05 -0.90
CA THR A 192 -20.42 -0.76 -0.53
C THR A 192 -21.05 -0.28 0.79
N ALA A 193 -22.09 -0.97 1.24
CA ALA A 193 -22.69 -0.82 2.57
C ALA A 193 -22.14 -1.83 3.60
N LEU A 194 -21.10 -2.60 3.24
CA LEU A 194 -20.47 -3.61 4.10
C LEU A 194 -19.66 -2.97 5.25
N PRO A 195 -19.26 -3.76 6.28
CA PRO A 195 -18.52 -3.26 7.44
C PRO A 195 -17.30 -2.41 7.08
N ARG A 196 -17.11 -1.29 7.79
CA ARG A 196 -16.07 -0.27 7.51
C ARG A 196 -14.75 -0.47 8.24
N THR A 197 -14.76 -1.09 9.42
CA THR A 197 -13.57 -1.23 10.28
C THR A 197 -12.84 -2.57 10.07
N VAL A 198 -12.72 -3.00 8.82
CA VAL A 198 -12.10 -4.30 8.48
C VAL A 198 -10.59 -4.29 8.59
N PHE A 199 -9.96 -3.12 8.58
CA PHE A 199 -8.50 -3.03 8.70
C PHE A 199 -8.05 -3.24 10.15
N GLU A 200 -8.79 -2.70 11.11
CA GLU A 200 -8.62 -2.96 12.53
C GLU A 200 -8.68 -4.47 12.82
N GLU A 201 -9.71 -5.13 12.31
CA GLU A 201 -9.96 -6.54 12.60
C GLU A 201 -8.97 -7.49 11.90
N PHE A 202 -8.63 -7.21 10.65
CA PHE A 202 -7.90 -8.16 9.81
C PHE A 202 -6.51 -7.72 9.36
N LEU A 203 -6.17 -6.43 9.38
CA LEU A 203 -4.87 -5.89 8.92
C LEU A 203 -4.03 -5.30 10.05
N LEU A 204 -4.63 -5.08 11.22
CA LEU A 204 -3.95 -4.79 12.48
C LEU A 204 -4.10 -6.00 13.41
N GLY A 205 -5.34 -6.42 13.67
CA GLY A 205 -5.70 -7.67 14.32
C GLY A 205 -5.47 -8.90 13.44
N ASP A 206 -5.57 -10.08 14.05
CA ASP A 206 -5.31 -11.36 13.42
C ASP A 206 -6.55 -12.24 13.24
N THR A 207 -7.75 -11.68 13.38
CA THR A 207 -9.02 -12.41 13.33
C THR A 207 -9.12 -13.34 12.12
N ASN A 208 -9.72 -14.51 12.36
CA ASN A 208 -9.88 -15.54 11.36
C ASN A 208 -10.82 -15.08 10.23
N ILE A 209 -10.29 -15.06 9.01
CA ILE A 209 -11.01 -14.68 7.78
C ILE A 209 -11.90 -15.82 7.26
N ARG A 210 -11.57 -17.09 7.58
CA ARG A 210 -12.28 -18.26 7.06
C ARG A 210 -13.62 -18.45 7.76
N VAL A 211 -14.69 -18.52 6.98
CA VAL A 211 -16.06 -18.74 7.49
C VAL A 211 -16.73 -20.01 6.93
N GLN A 212 -16.19 -20.58 5.85
CA GLN A 212 -16.73 -21.79 5.22
C GLN A 212 -16.28 -23.04 5.97
N THR A 213 -17.18 -24.03 6.06
CA THR A 213 -16.88 -25.35 6.61
C THR A 213 -16.21 -26.22 5.56
N ASP A 214 -15.42 -27.19 6.00
CA ASP A 214 -14.82 -28.24 5.18
C ASP A 214 -15.70 -29.50 5.08
N GLN A 215 -16.85 -29.54 5.76
CA GLN A 215 -17.80 -30.64 5.73
C GLN A 215 -19.05 -30.27 4.95
N ALA A 216 -19.64 -31.26 4.26
CA ALA A 216 -20.89 -31.06 3.52
C ALA A 216 -22.12 -30.89 4.43
N LEU A 217 -22.10 -31.51 5.61
CA LEU A 217 -23.20 -31.46 6.57
C LEU A 217 -22.88 -30.44 7.67
N PRO A 218 -23.91 -29.83 8.31
CA PRO A 218 -23.71 -28.97 9.46
C PRO A 218 -22.87 -29.67 10.55
N GLY A 219 -21.85 -28.97 11.03
CA GLY A 219 -20.93 -29.46 12.06
C GLY A 219 -20.61 -28.37 13.08
N GLU A 220 -19.39 -28.35 13.59
CA GLU A 220 -18.94 -27.44 14.65
C GLU A 220 -18.59 -26.02 14.15
N ASN A 221 -18.79 -25.73 12.86
CA ASN A 221 -18.56 -24.39 12.34
C ASN A 221 -19.68 -23.44 12.79
N HIS A 222 -19.38 -22.63 13.80
CA HIS A 222 -20.28 -21.61 14.35
C HIS A 222 -20.11 -20.22 13.72
N SER A 223 -19.44 -20.12 12.55
CA SER A 223 -19.32 -18.86 11.82
C SER A 223 -20.69 -18.33 11.43
N SER A 224 -20.90 -17.05 11.65
CA SER A 224 -22.15 -16.35 11.37
C SER A 224 -22.14 -15.67 10.00
N ILE A 225 -23.34 -15.36 9.48
CA ILE A 225 -23.49 -14.54 8.27
C ILE A 225 -22.85 -13.16 8.45
N LYS A 226 -22.90 -12.60 9.67
CA LYS A 226 -22.21 -11.34 9.98
C LYS A 226 -20.71 -11.46 9.74
N GLN A 227 -20.06 -12.50 10.25
CA GLN A 227 -18.63 -12.72 9.98
C GLN A 227 -18.35 -12.88 8.47
N THR A 228 -19.26 -13.49 7.72
CA THR A 228 -19.16 -13.55 6.25
C THR A 228 -19.20 -12.16 5.60
N GLU A 229 -20.05 -11.24 6.07
CA GLU A 229 -20.10 -9.84 5.58
C GLU A 229 -18.77 -9.10 5.81
N TRP A 230 -18.13 -9.31 6.97
CA TRP A 230 -16.83 -8.75 7.31
C TRP A 230 -15.71 -9.29 6.40
N THR A 231 -15.66 -10.61 6.22
CA THR A 231 -14.73 -11.25 5.26
C THR A 231 -14.98 -10.74 3.84
N TYR A 232 -16.24 -10.59 3.43
CA TYR A 232 -16.58 -10.11 2.09
C TYR A 232 -16.15 -8.66 1.88
N SER A 233 -16.33 -7.79 2.89
CA SER A 233 -15.86 -6.41 2.86
C SER A 233 -14.34 -6.29 2.65
N LEU A 234 -13.58 -7.16 3.35
CA LEU A 234 -12.12 -7.28 3.15
C LEU A 234 -11.76 -7.74 1.74
N MET A 235 -12.46 -8.74 1.19
CA MET A 235 -12.20 -9.22 -0.19
C MET A 235 -12.54 -8.17 -1.25
N MET A 236 -13.55 -7.34 -1.01
CA MET A 236 -13.87 -6.21 -1.87
C MET A 236 -12.76 -5.14 -1.82
N HIS A 237 -12.20 -4.87 -0.64
CA HIS A 237 -11.01 -4.01 -0.52
C HIS A 237 -9.82 -4.56 -1.31
N PHE A 238 -9.54 -5.87 -1.27
CA PHE A 238 -8.45 -6.46 -2.05
C PHE A 238 -8.68 -6.29 -3.55
N SER A 239 -9.87 -6.62 -4.02
CA SER A 239 -10.25 -6.49 -5.44
C SER A 239 -10.03 -5.06 -5.93
N ARG A 240 -10.51 -4.06 -5.17
CA ARG A 240 -10.34 -2.65 -5.52
C ARG A 240 -8.89 -2.19 -5.43
N SER A 241 -8.17 -2.59 -4.39
CA SER A 241 -6.77 -2.20 -4.17
C SER A 241 -5.84 -2.70 -5.26
N LEU A 242 -6.14 -3.88 -5.83
CA LEU A 242 -5.35 -4.50 -6.90
C LEU A 242 -5.93 -4.22 -8.31
N GLY A 243 -7.11 -3.60 -8.41
CA GLY A 243 -7.76 -3.37 -9.70
C GLY A 243 -8.13 -4.65 -10.44
N VAL A 244 -8.53 -5.69 -9.70
CA VAL A 244 -8.92 -7.01 -10.21
C VAL A 244 -10.32 -7.37 -9.68
N ASN A 245 -10.83 -8.53 -10.08
CA ASN A 245 -12.03 -9.11 -9.48
C ASN A 245 -11.68 -10.37 -8.67
N CYS A 246 -12.71 -11.00 -8.10
CA CYS A 246 -12.57 -12.17 -7.25
C CYS A 246 -11.89 -13.35 -7.97
N THR A 247 -12.11 -13.50 -9.29
CA THR A 247 -11.60 -14.62 -10.08
C THR A 247 -10.09 -14.60 -10.26
N TYR A 248 -9.45 -13.47 -9.95
CA TYR A 248 -7.99 -13.37 -9.89
C TYR A 248 -7.39 -14.27 -8.81
N CYS A 249 -8.13 -14.54 -7.72
CA CYS A 249 -7.67 -15.35 -6.59
C CYS A 249 -8.54 -16.58 -6.32
N HIS A 250 -9.75 -16.69 -6.89
CA HIS A 250 -10.68 -17.76 -6.53
C HIS A 250 -11.41 -18.35 -7.73
N ASN A 251 -11.77 -19.63 -7.63
CA ASN A 251 -12.93 -20.16 -8.32
C ASN A 251 -14.16 -19.95 -7.41
N SER A 252 -15.09 -19.10 -7.82
CA SER A 252 -16.24 -18.70 -7.00
C SER A 252 -17.21 -19.83 -6.66
N ARG A 253 -17.10 -20.99 -7.31
CA ARG A 253 -17.90 -22.18 -6.94
C ARG A 253 -17.48 -22.79 -5.60
N ALA A 254 -16.24 -22.55 -5.17
CA ALA A 254 -15.65 -23.06 -3.92
C ALA A 254 -14.52 -22.11 -3.46
N TRP A 255 -14.87 -21.10 -2.66
CA TRP A 255 -13.94 -20.05 -2.23
C TRP A 255 -12.86 -20.56 -1.27
N GLU A 256 -13.20 -21.55 -0.46
CA GLU A 256 -12.33 -22.23 0.49
C GLU A 256 -11.27 -23.08 -0.20
N ASN A 257 -11.59 -23.68 -1.35
CA ASN A 257 -10.77 -24.70 -2.01
C ASN A 257 -9.47 -24.09 -2.60
N TRP A 258 -8.33 -24.49 -2.06
CA TRP A 258 -7.02 -24.00 -2.49
C TRP A 258 -6.53 -24.63 -3.80
N ASP A 259 -6.89 -25.89 -4.06
CA ASP A 259 -6.45 -26.62 -5.26
C ASP A 259 -7.09 -26.05 -6.54
N GLU A 260 -8.24 -25.41 -6.40
CA GLU A 260 -8.94 -24.71 -7.50
C GLU A 260 -8.64 -23.20 -7.56
N SER A 261 -7.80 -22.69 -6.66
CA SER A 261 -7.47 -21.27 -6.60
C SER A 261 -6.25 -20.93 -7.45
N PRO A 262 -6.26 -19.81 -8.21
CA PRO A 262 -5.06 -19.28 -8.83
C PRO A 262 -3.93 -19.02 -7.82
N ALA A 263 -2.68 -19.11 -8.28
CA ALA A 263 -1.49 -18.89 -7.46
C ALA A 263 -1.45 -17.52 -6.76
N ALA A 264 -2.16 -16.51 -7.31
CA ALA A 264 -2.30 -15.20 -6.71
C ALA A 264 -2.89 -15.24 -5.29
N ARG A 265 -3.76 -16.23 -4.98
CA ARG A 265 -4.32 -16.41 -3.63
C ARG A 265 -3.25 -16.69 -2.58
N SER A 266 -2.24 -17.50 -2.92
CA SER A 266 -1.10 -17.77 -2.02
C SER A 266 -0.27 -16.52 -1.79
N THR A 267 0.02 -15.76 -2.85
CA THR A 267 0.71 -14.45 -2.74
C THR A 267 -0.07 -13.46 -1.88
N ALA A 268 -1.40 -13.40 -2.03
CA ALA A 268 -2.28 -12.54 -1.22
C ALA A 268 -2.32 -12.99 0.25
N TRP A 269 -2.27 -14.30 0.51
CA TRP A 269 -2.20 -14.84 1.87
C TRP A 269 -0.96 -14.34 2.61
N HIS A 270 0.21 -14.35 1.95
CA HIS A 270 1.44 -13.76 2.49
C HIS A 270 1.33 -12.23 2.62
N GLY A 271 0.66 -11.56 1.67
CA GLY A 271 0.40 -10.12 1.71
C GLY A 271 -0.37 -9.68 2.97
N ILE A 272 -1.37 -10.45 3.40
CA ILE A 272 -2.09 -10.20 4.67
C ILE A 272 -1.14 -10.19 5.86
N ARG A 273 -0.27 -11.20 5.96
CA ARG A 273 0.68 -11.33 7.09
C ARG A 273 1.72 -10.21 7.05
N MET A 274 2.23 -9.89 5.86
CA MET A 274 3.11 -8.75 5.67
C MET A 274 2.47 -7.46 6.16
N VAL A 275 1.24 -7.16 5.76
CA VAL A 275 0.56 -5.93 6.20
C VAL A 275 0.38 -5.89 7.72
N ARG A 276 -0.06 -6.99 8.34
CA ARG A 276 -0.16 -7.10 9.81
C ARG A 276 1.17 -6.84 10.49
N HIS A 277 2.23 -7.50 10.01
CA HIS A 277 3.58 -7.34 10.54
C HIS A 277 4.07 -5.89 10.43
N LEU A 278 3.91 -5.26 9.27
CA LEU A 278 4.33 -3.87 9.06
C LEU A 278 3.53 -2.88 9.91
N ASN A 279 2.22 -3.09 10.06
CA ASN A 279 1.40 -2.23 10.92
C ASN A 279 1.78 -2.35 12.39
N ASN A 280 2.01 -3.57 12.91
CA ASN A 280 2.30 -3.79 14.32
C ASN A 280 3.76 -3.51 14.71
N GLU A 281 4.74 -3.93 13.90
CA GLU A 281 6.16 -3.89 14.27
C GLU A 281 6.89 -2.64 13.76
N TRP A 282 6.32 -1.94 12.77
CA TRP A 282 7.00 -0.83 12.11
C TRP A 282 6.26 0.50 12.23
N LEU A 283 4.94 0.52 11.98
CA LEU A 283 4.17 1.77 11.98
C LEU A 283 3.55 2.10 13.35
N GLY A 284 2.95 1.12 14.02
CA GLY A 284 2.34 1.29 15.34
C GLY A 284 3.28 1.93 16.39
N PRO A 285 4.53 1.44 16.54
CA PRO A 285 5.47 2.00 17.51
C PRO A 285 5.90 3.45 17.25
N LEU A 286 5.65 3.98 16.04
CA LEU A 286 5.97 5.37 15.70
C LEU A 286 4.91 6.38 16.15
N ALA A 287 3.78 5.93 16.73
CA ALA A 287 2.69 6.82 17.14
C ALA A 287 3.17 7.98 18.04
N SER A 288 4.04 7.72 19.01
CA SER A 288 4.56 8.76 19.92
C SER A 288 5.55 9.72 19.27
N VAL A 289 6.05 9.41 18.07
CA VAL A 289 6.99 10.26 17.31
C VAL A 289 6.22 11.26 16.44
N PHE A 290 4.99 10.91 16.04
CA PHE A 290 4.20 11.75 15.15
C PHE A 290 3.64 12.99 15.88
N PRO A 291 3.62 14.17 15.21
CA PRO A 291 2.92 15.33 15.74
C PRO A 291 1.40 15.12 15.69
N PRO A 292 0.61 15.86 16.49
CA PRO A 292 -0.84 15.66 16.59
C PRO A 292 -1.60 15.70 15.26
N ASN A 293 -1.14 16.50 14.29
CA ASN A 293 -1.76 16.61 12.96
C ASN A 293 -1.50 15.39 12.04
N ARG A 294 -0.80 14.37 12.53
CA ARG A 294 -0.54 13.10 11.83
C ARG A 294 -1.18 11.90 12.54
N LEU A 295 -1.87 12.13 13.65
CA LEU A 295 -2.57 11.09 14.40
C LEU A 295 -4.02 10.99 13.96
N GLY A 296 -4.56 9.78 14.06
CA GLY A 296 -5.97 9.50 13.85
C GLY A 296 -6.84 10.01 15.01
N PRO A 297 -8.17 9.90 14.89
CA PRO A 297 -9.11 10.29 15.94
C PRO A 297 -8.85 9.57 17.28
N ASN A 298 -8.33 8.34 17.24
CA ASN A 298 -7.99 7.55 18.42
C ASN A 298 -6.56 7.80 18.94
N GLY A 299 -5.83 8.76 18.35
CA GLY A 299 -4.44 9.05 18.70
C GLY A 299 -3.42 8.08 18.09
N ASP A 300 -3.85 7.20 17.19
CA ASP A 300 -3.00 6.22 16.52
C ASP A 300 -2.24 6.81 15.33
N GLY A 301 -1.02 6.34 15.12
CA GLY A 301 -0.23 6.67 13.94
C GLY A 301 -0.81 6.10 12.64
N PRO A 302 -0.43 6.65 11.48
CA PRO A 302 -0.90 6.19 10.18
C PRO A 302 -0.42 4.76 9.89
N LYS A 303 -1.32 3.92 9.40
CA LYS A 303 -1.08 2.52 9.04
C LYS A 303 -1.21 2.31 7.52
N LEU A 304 -0.67 1.19 7.04
CA LEU A 304 -0.73 0.80 5.63
C LEU A 304 -1.80 -0.27 5.38
N ASN A 305 -2.26 -0.34 4.13
CA ASN A 305 -3.15 -1.37 3.60
C ASN A 305 -2.69 -1.78 2.19
N CYS A 306 -3.50 -2.58 1.49
CA CYS A 306 -3.15 -3.06 0.15
C CYS A 306 -3.01 -1.89 -0.86
N ALA A 307 -3.90 -0.90 -0.78
CA ALA A 307 -3.91 0.25 -1.67
C ALA A 307 -2.71 1.18 -1.47
N THR A 308 -2.07 1.21 -0.29
CA THR A 308 -0.85 2.00 -0.02
C THR A 308 0.22 1.77 -1.08
N CYS A 309 0.43 0.51 -1.48
CA CYS A 309 1.40 0.13 -2.49
C CYS A 309 0.76 -0.10 -3.87
N HIS A 310 -0.33 -0.87 -3.92
CA HIS A 310 -0.89 -1.37 -5.18
C HIS A 310 -1.63 -0.30 -5.98
N GLN A 311 -2.28 0.65 -5.31
CA GLN A 311 -2.92 1.82 -5.92
C GLN A 311 -3.81 1.48 -7.14
N GLY A 312 -4.60 0.41 -7.01
CA GLY A 312 -5.50 -0.06 -8.06
C GLY A 312 -4.83 -0.90 -9.15
N ALA A 313 -3.60 -1.37 -8.96
CA ALA A 313 -2.87 -2.23 -9.89
C ALA A 313 -2.47 -3.57 -9.26
N PHE A 314 -2.55 -4.65 -10.05
CA PHE A 314 -2.30 -6.02 -9.57
C PHE A 314 -0.86 -6.23 -9.07
N LYS A 315 0.07 -5.38 -9.52
CA LYS A 315 1.39 -5.17 -8.95
C LYS A 315 1.64 -3.65 -8.87
N PRO A 316 2.28 -3.14 -7.80
CA PRO A 316 2.69 -1.75 -7.73
C PRO A 316 3.53 -1.38 -8.95
N LEU A 317 3.32 -0.19 -9.53
CA LEU A 317 4.07 0.28 -10.71
C LEU A 317 3.98 -0.69 -11.91
N LEU A 318 2.86 -1.42 -12.01
CA LEU A 318 2.65 -2.50 -12.99
C LEU A 318 3.73 -3.60 -12.97
N GLY A 319 4.43 -3.76 -11.84
CA GLY A 319 5.47 -4.77 -11.65
C GLY A 319 6.87 -4.34 -12.12
N GLN A 320 7.04 -3.07 -12.52
CA GLN A 320 8.37 -2.53 -12.79
C GLN A 320 9.17 -2.44 -11.48
N SER A 321 10.39 -2.98 -11.48
CA SER A 321 11.28 -2.92 -10.32
C SER A 321 12.21 -1.72 -10.42
N MET A 322 12.23 -0.91 -9.37
CA MET A 322 13.22 0.15 -9.18
C MET A 322 14.48 -0.38 -8.47
N LEU A 323 14.41 -1.57 -7.88
CA LEU A 323 15.44 -2.07 -6.99
C LEU A 323 16.83 -2.27 -7.65
N PRO A 324 16.95 -2.65 -8.94
CA PRO A 324 18.24 -2.77 -9.62
C PRO A 324 19.06 -1.47 -9.61
N ASP A 325 18.39 -0.32 -9.67
CA ASP A 325 19.05 0.99 -9.66
C ASP A 325 19.41 1.46 -8.24
N PHE A 326 18.81 0.84 -7.21
CA PHE A 326 19.05 1.15 -5.80
C PHE A 326 19.43 -0.10 -4.98
N PRO A 327 20.56 -0.77 -5.28
CA PRO A 327 21.04 -1.92 -4.50
C PRO A 327 21.10 -1.71 -2.98
N PRO A 328 21.40 -0.48 -2.45
CA PRO A 328 21.36 -0.24 -1.00
C PRO A 328 20.02 -0.52 -0.32
N LEU A 329 18.91 -0.54 -1.06
CA LEU A 329 17.58 -0.84 -0.51
C LEU A 329 17.23 -2.33 -0.51
N ALA A 330 18.06 -3.19 -1.13
CA ALA A 330 17.72 -4.59 -1.31
C ALA A 330 17.73 -5.39 0.00
N ARG A 331 18.57 -4.97 0.97
CA ARG A 331 18.71 -5.63 2.26
C ARG A 331 19.38 -4.75 3.30
N ALA A 332 19.25 -5.13 4.57
CA ALA A 332 19.98 -4.46 5.63
C ALA A 332 21.46 -4.87 5.59
N MET A 333 22.36 -3.89 5.57
CA MET A 333 23.79 -4.13 5.66
C MET A 333 24.30 -3.78 7.07
N PRO A 334 25.18 -4.59 7.67
CA PRO A 334 25.79 -4.26 8.95
C PRO A 334 26.45 -2.88 8.90
N GLN A 335 26.26 -2.06 9.95
CA GLN A 335 26.95 -0.78 10.03
C GLN A 335 28.45 -1.02 10.22
N PRO A 336 29.32 -0.51 9.34
CA PRO A 336 30.75 -0.54 9.58
C PRO A 336 31.09 0.27 10.83
N GLN A 337 32.12 -0.14 11.56
CA GLN A 337 32.65 0.68 12.64
C GLN A 337 33.33 1.91 12.06
N ARG A 338 33.09 3.08 12.66
CA ARG A 338 33.81 4.30 12.29
C ARG A 338 35.31 4.07 12.48
N THR A 339 36.09 4.32 11.45
CA THR A 339 37.53 4.34 11.52
C THR A 339 37.99 5.43 12.48
N ALA A 340 38.85 5.07 13.43
CA ALA A 340 39.45 6.07 14.31
C ALA A 340 40.25 7.05 13.43
N PRO A 341 40.15 8.37 13.67
CA PRO A 341 41.00 9.32 12.96
C PRO A 341 42.46 8.90 13.17
N ALA A 342 43.21 8.81 12.07
CA ALA A 342 44.63 8.47 12.13
C ALA A 342 45.28 9.40 13.17
N ALA A 343 45.91 8.82 14.19
CA ALA A 343 46.65 9.57 15.19
C ALA A 343 47.68 10.41 14.43
N GLY A 344 47.39 11.71 14.28
CA GLY A 344 48.22 12.61 13.52
C GLY A 344 49.63 12.57 14.09
N ALA A 345 50.60 12.39 13.20
CA ALA A 345 51.99 12.64 13.48
C ALA A 345 52.10 13.96 14.24
N ALA A 346 52.33 13.86 15.55
CA ALA A 346 52.69 15.00 16.37
C ALA A 346 53.89 15.64 15.68
N GLY A 347 53.75 16.90 15.31
CA GLY A 347 54.85 17.70 14.78
C GLY A 347 56.06 17.51 15.68
N ALA A 348 57.13 16.97 15.09
CA ALA A 348 58.44 17.04 15.69
C ALA A 348 58.91 18.51 15.68
N PRO A 349 59.63 18.95 16.72
CA PRO A 349 59.86 20.36 17.06
C PRO A 349 60.57 21.19 16.00
#